data_AF-A0A6P7JVM3-F1
#
_entry.id   AF-A0A6P7JVM3-F1
#
_cell.length_a   1.000
_cell.length_b   1.000
_cell.length_c   1.000
_cell.angle_alpha   90.00
_cell.angle_beta   90.00
_cell.angle_gamma   90.00
#
_symmetry.space_group_name_H-M   'P 1'
#
loop_
_entity.id
_entity.type
_entity.pdbx_description
1 polymer ?
#
loop_
_entity_poly.entity_id
_entity_poly.type
_entity_poly.pdbx_seq_one_letter_code
_entity_poly.pdbx_strand_id
1 'polypeptide(L)'
;MTHHRGPDSKREQFRRYLEKAGVVDTLTSVLVTLYEQPEKPSNALEFVKQHLDAVGKTSADTEALQQELIDLRQRCVRLTEENKELKRRLQQYEPALKDGSTAD
;
A
#
# COMPACT_ATOMS: atom_id res chain seq x y z
N MET A 1 23.00 39.74 -8.81
CA MET A 1 22.33 38.66 -9.56
C MET A 1 20.85 38.71 -9.22
N THR A 2 20.04 39.28 -10.11
CA THR A 2 18.60 39.43 -9.90
C THR A 2 17.93 38.07 -10.00
N HIS A 3 17.52 37.50 -8.86
CA HIS A 3 16.61 36.37 -8.86
C HIS A 3 15.30 36.84 -9.52
N HIS A 4 15.04 36.38 -10.74
CA HIS A 4 13.77 36.59 -11.42
C HIS A 4 12.66 35.87 -10.65
N ARG A 5 12.13 36.53 -9.61
CA ARG A 5 10.90 36.15 -8.91
C ARG A 5 9.70 36.60 -9.76
N GLY A 6 9.67 36.13 -11.00
CA GLY A 6 8.58 36.35 -11.93
C GLY A 6 7.40 35.39 -11.70
N PRO A 7 6.26 35.61 -12.36
CA PRO A 7 5.11 34.69 -12.36
C PRO A 7 5.49 33.24 -12.72
N ASP A 8 6.59 33.05 -13.45
CA ASP A 8 7.18 31.74 -13.75
C ASP A 8 7.58 30.95 -12.51
N SER A 9 8.00 31.60 -11.42
CA SER A 9 8.38 30.92 -10.17
C SER A 9 7.18 30.26 -9.49
N LYS A 10 6.01 30.91 -9.48
CA LYS A 10 4.78 30.33 -8.90
C LYS A 10 4.27 29.18 -9.77
N ARG A 11 4.31 29.34 -11.09
CA ARG A 11 3.91 28.28 -12.04
C ARG A 11 4.81 27.06 -11.93
N GLU A 12 6.12 27.25 -11.81
CA GLU A 12 7.08 26.17 -11.59
C GLU A 12 6.82 25.43 -10.29
N GLN A 13 6.62 26.16 -9.17
CA GLN A 13 6.28 25.55 -7.89
C GLN A 13 5.00 24.71 -7.97
N PHE A 14 3.97 25.20 -8.66
CA PHE A 14 2.73 24.45 -8.83
C PHE A 14 2.93 23.19 -9.67
N ARG A 15 3.71 23.26 -10.76
CA ARG A 15 4.05 22.06 -11.55
C ARG A 15 4.80 21.03 -10.71
N ARG A 16 5.81 21.46 -9.95
CA ARG A 16 6.57 20.58 -9.04
C ARG A 16 5.69 19.94 -7.98
N TYR A 17 4.71 20.68 -7.47
CA TYR A 17 3.72 20.15 -6.55
C TYR A 17 2.89 19.03 -7.21
N LEU A 18 2.36 19.26 -8.41
CA LEU A 18 1.58 18.25 -9.15
C LEU A 18 2.40 17.00 -9.51
N GLU A 19 3.66 17.18 -9.91
CA GLU A 19 4.62 16.09 -10.13
C GLU A 19 4.85 15.30 -8.83
N LYS A 20 5.20 15.99 -7.73
CA LYS A 20 5.48 15.34 -6.44
C LYS A 20 4.26 14.63 -5.85
N ALA A 21 3.06 15.17 -6.09
CA ALA A 21 1.80 14.57 -5.66
C ALA A 21 1.30 13.46 -6.59
N GLY A 22 2.01 13.14 -7.68
CA GLY A 22 1.63 12.07 -8.61
C GLY A 22 0.42 12.38 -9.50
N VAL A 23 -0.05 13.64 -9.53
CA VAL A 23 -1.20 14.06 -10.35
C VAL A 23 -0.86 13.93 -11.83
N VAL A 24 0.36 14.31 -12.21
CA VAL A 24 0.83 14.24 -13.60
C VAL A 24 0.89 12.79 -14.08
N ASP A 25 1.45 11.88 -13.29
CA ASP A 25 1.53 10.46 -13.61
C ASP A 25 0.15 9.82 -13.75
N THR A 26 -0.77 10.14 -12.83
CA THR A 26 -2.15 9.65 -12.87
C THR A 26 -2.88 10.11 -14.13
N LEU A 27 -2.84 11.41 -14.43
CA LEU A 27 -3.46 11.95 -15.64
C LEU A 27 -2.85 11.35 -16.90
N THR A 28 -1.52 11.18 -16.93
CA THR A 28 -0.81 10.56 -18.05
C THR A 28 -1.27 9.12 -18.24
N SER A 29 -1.36 8.34 -17.16
CA SER A 29 -1.83 6.95 -17.21
C SER A 29 -3.26 6.84 -17.77
N VAL A 30 -4.20 7.67 -17.30
CA VAL A 30 -5.58 7.66 -17.82
C VAL A 30 -5.64 8.03 -19.31
N LEU A 31 -4.83 9.01 -19.73
CA LEU A 31 -4.76 9.41 -21.14
C LEU A 31 -4.13 8.32 -22.03
N VAL A 32 -3.12 7.60 -21.52
CA VAL A 32 -2.55 6.42 -22.19
C VAL A 32 -3.61 5.34 -22.33
N THR A 33 -4.35 5.02 -21.27
CA THR A 33 -5.44 4.03 -21.32
C THR A 33 -6.51 4.41 -22.35
N LEU A 34 -6.86 5.71 -22.46
CA LEU A 34 -7.76 6.21 -23.50
C LEU A 34 -7.15 6.08 -24.91
N TYR A 35 -5.85 6.36 -25.04
CA TYR A 35 -5.11 6.23 -26.29
C TYR A 35 -5.00 4.77 -26.76
N GLU A 36 -4.90 3.82 -25.85
CA GLU A 36 -4.78 2.39 -26.15
C GLU A 36 -6.14 1.72 -26.43
N GLN A 37 -7.27 2.39 -26.16
CA GLN A 37 -8.59 1.83 -26.47
C GLN A 37 -8.70 1.48 -27.97
N PRO A 38 -9.03 0.21 -28.31
CA PRO A 38 -9.12 -0.27 -29.69
C PRO A 38 -10.25 0.43 -30.46
N GLU A 39 -11.36 0.73 -29.77
CA GLU A 39 -12.43 1.60 -30.24
C GLU A 39 -12.50 2.83 -29.35
N LYS A 40 -12.42 4.03 -29.94
CA LYS A 40 -12.49 5.26 -29.15
C LYS A 40 -13.89 5.43 -28.58
N PRO A 41 -14.01 5.71 -27.27
CA PRO A 41 -15.32 5.94 -26.67
C PRO A 41 -15.98 7.15 -27.34
N SER A 42 -17.28 7.04 -27.60
CA SER A 42 -18.07 8.13 -28.20
C SER A 42 -18.04 9.41 -27.36
N ASN A 43 -17.85 9.28 -26.04
CA ASN A 43 -17.64 10.38 -25.12
C ASN A 43 -16.34 10.19 -24.32
N ALA A 44 -15.24 10.72 -24.85
CA ALA A 44 -13.92 10.66 -24.22
C ALA A 44 -13.86 11.38 -22.86
N LEU A 45 -14.64 12.46 -22.67
CA LEU A 45 -14.64 13.20 -21.42
C LEU A 45 -15.25 12.38 -20.28
N GLU A 46 -16.35 11.68 -20.54
CA GLU A 46 -16.95 10.78 -19.55
C GLU A 46 -16.04 9.61 -19.21
N PHE A 47 -15.34 9.04 -20.21
CA PHE A 47 -14.34 8.00 -19.99
C PHE A 47 -13.25 8.45 -19.00
N VAL A 48 -12.68 9.65 -19.22
CA VAL A 48 -11.63 10.19 -18.36
C VAL A 48 -12.13 10.39 -16.92
N LYS A 49 -13.33 10.96 -16.74
CA LYS A 49 -13.92 11.15 -15.39
C LYS A 49 -14.05 9.83 -14.65
N GLN A 50 -14.65 8.82 -15.29
CA GLN A 50 -14.87 7.51 -14.67
C GLN A 50 -13.54 6.84 -14.26
N HIS A 51 -12.51 6.95 -15.08
CA HIS A 51 -11.20 6.37 -14.78
C HIS A 51 -10.48 7.13 -13.65
N LEU A 52 -10.63 8.45 -13.56
CA LEU A 52 -10.10 9.23 -12.44
C LEU A 52 -10.80 8.90 -11.12
N ASP A 53 -12.13 8.75 -11.14
CA ASP A 53 -12.91 8.34 -9.97
C ASP A 53 -12.50 6.93 -9.49
N ALA A 54 -12.28 6.01 -10.43
CA ALA A 54 -11.83 4.66 -10.13
C ALA A 54 -10.42 4.65 -9.51
N VAL A 55 -9.47 5.43 -10.05
CA VAL A 55 -8.11 5.55 -9.51
C VAL A 55 -8.15 6.04 -8.06
N GLY A 56 -8.95 7.07 -7.78
CA GLY A 56 -9.10 7.62 -6.42
C GLY A 56 -9.59 6.59 -5.41
N LYS A 57 -10.55 5.74 -5.82
CA LYS A 57 -11.06 4.66 -4.97
C LYS A 57 -10.04 3.55 -4.76
N THR A 58 -9.36 3.11 -5.83
CA THR A 58 -8.33 2.07 -5.73
C THR A 58 -7.16 2.49 -4.86
N SER A 59 -6.74 3.78 -4.89
CA SER A 59 -5.65 4.27 -4.05
C SER A 59 -5.96 4.12 -2.56
N ALA A 60 -7.14 4.58 -2.13
CA ALA A 60 -7.57 4.48 -0.73
C ALA A 60 -7.68 3.03 -0.26
N ASP A 61 -8.26 2.16 -1.09
CA ASP A 61 -8.39 0.73 -0.79
C ASP A 61 -7.01 0.06 -0.70
N THR A 62 -6.07 0.41 -1.59
CA THR A 62 -4.70 -0.15 -1.56
C THR A 62 -3.91 0.29 -0.33
N GLU A 63 -4.05 1.55 0.11
CA GLU A 63 -3.40 2.04 1.33
C GLU A 63 -3.94 1.35 2.58
N ALA A 64 -5.27 1.18 2.68
CA ALA A 64 -5.90 0.44 3.77
C ALA A 64 -5.42 -1.02 3.81
N LEU A 65 -5.40 -1.71 2.67
CA LEU A 65 -4.92 -3.08 2.56
C LEU A 65 -3.43 -3.22 2.92
N GLN A 66 -2.59 -2.25 2.55
CA GLN A 66 -1.18 -2.23 2.94
C GLN A 66 -1.02 -2.11 4.45
N GLN A 67 -1.81 -1.24 5.09
CA GLN A 67 -1.79 -1.07 6.53
C GLN A 67 -2.23 -2.35 7.25
N GLU A 68 -3.30 -3.00 6.77
CA GLU A 68 -3.75 -4.29 7.31
C GLU A 68 -2.69 -5.39 7.18
N LEU A 69 -1.98 -5.45 6.04
CA LEU A 69 -0.89 -6.39 5.85
C LEU A 69 0.26 -6.16 6.83
N ILE A 70 0.60 -4.90 7.12
CA ILE A 70 1.63 -4.56 8.11
C ILE A 70 1.19 -5.04 9.49
N ASP A 71 -0.03 -4.70 9.90
CA ASP A 71 -0.57 -5.06 11.21
C ASP A 71 -0.68 -6.57 11.40
N LEU A 72 -1.13 -7.29 10.37
CA LEU A 72 -1.25 -8.75 10.40
C LEU A 72 0.13 -9.41 10.49
N ARG A 73 1.13 -8.92 9.74
CA ARG A 73 2.52 -9.40 9.84
C ARG A 73 3.08 -9.20 11.23
N GLN A 74 2.89 -8.02 11.83
CA GLN A 74 3.31 -7.76 13.21
C GLN A 74 2.63 -8.71 14.20
N ARG A 75 1.33 -8.97 14.03
CA ARG A 75 0.59 -9.92 14.86
C ARG A 75 1.10 -11.34 14.71
N CYS A 76 1.42 -11.78 13.50
CA CYS A 76 2.02 -13.09 13.24
C CYS A 76 3.38 -13.24 13.93
N VAL A 77 4.25 -12.23 13.86
CA VAL A 77 5.55 -12.24 14.55
C VAL A 77 5.36 -12.41 16.05
N ARG A 78 4.53 -11.56 16.67
CA ARG A 78 4.24 -11.61 18.11
C ARG A 78 3.67 -12.96 18.55
N LEU A 79 2.67 -13.48 17.84
CA LEU A 79 2.06 -14.78 18.17
C LEU A 79 3.04 -15.94 17.97
N THR A 80 3.98 -15.82 17.02
CA THR A 80 5.02 -16.83 16.80
C THR A 80 6.04 -16.83 17.93
N GLU A 81 6.44 -15.65 18.41
CA GLU A 81 7.33 -15.51 19.57
C GLU A 81 6.67 -16.04 20.84
N GLU A 82 5.41 -15.68 21.07
CA GLU A 82 4.64 -16.16 22.22
C GLU A 82 4.44 -17.68 22.17
N ASN A 83 4.17 -18.27 20.99
CA ASN A 83 4.13 -19.71 20.82
C ASN A 83 5.47 -20.38 21.11
N LYS A 84 6.59 -19.79 20.66
CA LYS A 84 7.94 -20.31 20.95
C LYS A 84 8.21 -20.28 22.46
N GLU A 85 7.85 -19.19 23.12
CA GLU A 85 7.97 -19.02 24.56
C GLU A 85 7.17 -20.07 25.33
N LEU A 86 5.89 -20.24 24.98
CA LEU A 86 5.00 -21.20 25.61
C LEU A 86 5.48 -22.64 25.41
N LYS A 87 5.92 -22.99 24.19
CA LYS A 87 6.51 -24.31 23.91
C LYS A 87 7.77 -24.56 24.73
N ARG A 88 8.65 -23.56 24.85
CA ARG A 88 9.85 -23.67 25.68
C ARG A 88 9.51 -23.87 27.16
N ARG A 89 8.49 -23.16 27.67
CA ARG A 89 8.00 -23.37 29.04
C ARG A 89 7.43 -24.77 29.22
N LEU A 90 6.59 -25.24 28.31
CA LEU A 90 6.03 -26.61 28.36
C LEU A 90 7.11 -27.69 28.37
N GLN A 91 8.15 -27.55 27.54
CA GLN A 91 9.30 -28.46 27.53
C GLN A 91 10.08 -28.50 28.85
N GLN A 92 9.99 -27.47 29.71
CA GLN A 92 10.60 -27.50 31.03
C GLN A 92 9.78 -28.29 32.05
N TYR A 93 8.48 -28.47 31.80
CA TYR A 93 7.57 -29.25 32.66
C TYR A 93 7.34 -30.69 32.15
N GLU A 94 7.52 -30.95 30.85
CA GLU A 94 7.45 -32.31 30.27
C GLU A 94 8.52 -33.33 30.72
N PRO A 95 9.77 -32.99 31.13
CA PRO A 95 10.72 -34.01 31.60
C PRO A 95 10.24 -34.74 32.86
N ALA A 96 9.24 -34.22 33.58
CA ALA A 96 8.66 -34.86 34.75
C ALA A 96 7.57 -35.90 34.44
N LEU A 97 7.03 -35.97 33.21
CA LEU A 97 5.98 -36.96 32.86
C LEU A 97 6.52 -38.26 32.27
N LYS A 98 7.76 -38.30 31.78
CA LYS A 98 8.35 -39.53 31.24
C LYS A 98 8.96 -40.47 32.28
N ASP A 99 9.32 -39.95 33.47
CA ASP A 99 9.96 -40.75 34.53
C ASP A 99 8.96 -41.42 35.49
N GLY A 100 7.65 -41.22 35.30
CA GLY A 100 6.59 -41.76 36.15
C GLY A 100 5.77 -42.91 35.56
N SER A 101 6.04 -43.35 34.32
CA SER A 101 5.23 -44.37 33.63
C SER A 101 5.93 -45.71 33.35
N THR A 102 7.10 -45.95 33.95
CA THR A 102 7.70 -47.30 34.02
C THR A 102 7.65 -47.79 35.47
N ALA A 103 6.46 -48.22 35.89
CA ALA A 103 6.29 -49.12 37.02
C ALA A 103 5.21 -50.14 36.64
N ASP A 104 5.65 -51.27 36.10
CA ASP A 104 5.17 -52.63 36.39
C ASP A 104 6.18 -53.65 35.86
#